data_AF-A0A954RXY5-F1
#
_entry.id   AF-A0A954RXY5-F1
#
_cell.length_a   1.000
_cell.length_b   1.000
_cell.length_c   1.000
_cell.angle_alpha   90.00
_cell.angle_beta   90.00
_cell.angle_gamma   90.00
#
_symmetry.space_group_name_H-M   'P 1'
#
loop_
_entity.id
_entity.type
_entity.pdbx_description
1 polymer ?
#
loop_
_entity_poly.entity_id
_entity_poly.type
_entity_poly.pdbx_seq_one_letter_code
_entity_poly.pdbx_strand_id
1 'polypeptide(L)'
;MNFRNLLLSVACLFVISPPLWGQESFSDLLRRVPASANALMVIDVDGVFSSPIAVHEGWKDQHEAEFVKRPLMLPPEADRIVVASQMKPHRDFEQNWELAVMHLTEPFSMRSVARAEGGYTDEINGQAAAWTPSDAYFVSLDSSVMGVMYPADRQAVSRWVGISQMKQTSNLSAYLNEASASATKQTPIVMALDLGDIVVPHVLDQGLRDARLTKDDPAKQRASKAVILSLQGVVLNVELGDKPQGTFQVDFTQSPEVFGNDAKGLVLEAASRFGVGIENLDDWQATVQSNSIVMKGELSKTAMRKLFSLMELPSAKFSTLKNEKPAPDDQETIGKATQAYYQSLSTLLDDIRKEFTTNRDARRTMAPVYLERYGRMIDRLPILNVDEELLAFGASVSETLRSMSVAQKSGGVKAGVRKSQTYGAYSYNYDNNGYYYRRPTQSVRTQIDREEQGKARVIRFQSWKQIEDGLSDVRKKMTAKYRVAF
;
A
#
# COMPACT_ATOMS: atom_id res chain seq x y z
N MET A 1 41.25 44.57 -16.17
CA MET A 1 40.67 44.96 -14.86
C MET A 1 39.15 44.99 -15.03
N ASN A 2 38.45 43.86 -15.11
CA ASN A 2 38.05 42.86 -14.10
C ASN A 2 37.04 43.39 -13.06
N PHE A 3 35.76 43.41 -13.46
CA PHE A 3 34.59 43.29 -12.57
C PHE A 3 34.29 41.80 -12.38
N ARG A 4 34.96 41.21 -11.40
CA ARG A 4 34.75 39.84 -10.89
C ARG A 4 34.67 40.01 -9.37
N ASN A 5 33.69 39.37 -8.74
CA ASN A 5 33.43 39.27 -7.29
C ASN A 5 32.23 40.08 -6.78
N LEU A 6 31.02 39.61 -7.11
CA LEU A 6 29.86 39.77 -6.23
C LEU A 6 28.86 38.63 -6.48
N LEU A 7 29.25 37.41 -6.14
CA LEU A 7 28.37 36.23 -6.05
C LEU A 7 29.10 35.19 -5.18
N LEU A 8 29.20 35.51 -3.89
CA LEU A 8 29.85 34.70 -2.88
C LEU A 8 29.04 34.86 -1.59
N SER A 9 27.83 34.34 -1.58
CA SER A 9 26.99 34.05 -0.40
C SER A 9 25.66 33.44 -0.86
N VAL A 10 25.19 32.43 -0.13
CA VAL A 10 23.95 31.66 -0.33
C VAL A 10 24.04 30.49 -1.33
N ALA A 11 25.09 29.68 -1.18
CA ALA A 11 24.96 28.23 -1.30
C ALA A 11 25.05 27.65 0.11
N CYS A 12 24.00 27.85 0.92
CA CYS A 12 23.79 27.04 2.11
C CYS A 12 23.43 25.64 1.62
N LEU A 13 24.46 24.83 1.46
CA LEU A 13 24.41 23.38 1.59
C LEU A 13 23.58 23.04 2.84
N PHE A 14 22.29 22.76 2.64
CA PHE A 14 21.59 21.83 3.50
C PHE A 14 22.13 20.44 3.19
N VAL A 15 23.34 20.16 3.66
CA VAL A 15 23.68 18.78 4.03
C VAL A 15 22.88 18.56 5.30
N ILE A 16 21.65 18.07 5.13
CA ILE A 16 20.89 17.49 6.23
C ILE A 16 21.64 16.19 6.55
N SER A 17 22.67 16.29 7.39
CA SER A 17 23.11 15.12 8.14
C SER A 17 21.88 14.69 8.94
N PRO A 18 21.31 13.49 8.71
CA PRO A 18 20.19 13.05 9.52
C PRO A 18 20.62 13.12 11.00
N PRO A 19 19.81 13.69 11.90
CA PRO A 19 20.12 13.66 13.30
C PRO A 19 20.34 12.21 13.72
N LEU A 20 21.47 11.94 14.39
CA LEU A 20 21.87 10.62 14.92
C LEU A 20 20.78 9.91 15.74
N TRP A 21 19.73 10.64 16.16
CA TRP A 21 18.61 10.12 16.94
C TRP A 21 17.66 9.22 16.14
N GLY A 22 17.53 9.39 14.82
CA GLY A 22 16.62 8.58 13.99
C GLY A 22 17.09 7.12 13.85
N GLN A 23 18.42 6.91 13.76
CA GLN A 23 19.01 5.61 13.49
C GLN A 23 19.11 4.72 14.73
N GLU A 24 19.41 5.28 15.90
CA GLU A 24 19.41 4.50 17.16
C GLU A 24 18.00 4.01 17.52
N SER A 25 16.96 4.83 17.25
CA SER A 25 15.57 4.56 17.67
C SER A 25 14.96 3.30 17.05
N PHE A 26 15.26 2.98 15.78
CA PHE A 26 14.67 1.83 15.07
C PHE A 26 15.65 0.67 14.85
N SER A 27 16.93 0.84 15.17
CA SER A 27 17.99 -0.16 14.93
C SER A 27 17.66 -1.56 15.46
N ASP A 28 17.06 -1.65 16.66
CA ASP A 28 16.67 -2.93 17.29
C ASP A 28 15.57 -3.66 16.51
N LEU A 29 14.65 -2.92 15.89
CA LEU A 29 13.57 -3.50 15.10
C LEU A 29 14.06 -3.86 13.69
N LEU A 30 14.84 -2.97 13.07
CA LEU A 30 15.37 -3.15 11.71
C LEU A 30 16.28 -4.37 11.59
N ARG A 31 17.10 -4.68 12.61
CA ARG A 31 17.94 -5.89 12.61
C ARG A 31 17.16 -7.20 12.58
N ARG A 32 15.87 -7.17 12.90
CA ARG A 32 14.98 -8.35 12.92
C ARG A 32 14.27 -8.56 11.59
N VAL A 33 14.46 -7.66 10.63
CA VAL A 33 13.89 -7.78 9.29
C VAL A 33 14.80 -8.69 8.42
N PRO A 34 14.24 -9.69 7.71
CA PRO A 34 15.00 -10.51 6.78
C PRO A 34 15.64 -9.70 5.66
N ALA A 35 16.83 -10.11 5.23
CA ALA A 35 17.57 -9.48 4.12
C ALA A 35 16.84 -9.51 2.76
N SER A 36 15.84 -10.39 2.61
CA SER A 36 15.03 -10.49 1.39
C SER A 36 13.92 -9.43 1.30
N ALA A 37 13.78 -8.57 2.31
CA ALA A 37 12.89 -7.42 2.26
C ALA A 37 13.34 -6.45 1.15
N ASN A 38 12.41 -6.07 0.28
CA ASN A 38 12.60 -4.96 -0.63
C ASN A 38 11.64 -3.80 -0.37
N ALA A 39 10.65 -3.99 0.52
CA ALA A 39 9.76 -2.93 0.97
C ALA A 39 9.84 -2.77 2.48
N LEU A 40 9.83 -1.52 2.95
CA LEU A 40 9.92 -1.14 4.35
C LEU A 40 8.94 -0.01 4.64
N MET A 41 8.30 -0.05 5.81
CA MET A 41 7.58 1.08 6.37
C MET A 41 7.96 1.21 7.84
N VAL A 42 8.47 2.37 8.23
CA VAL A 42 8.86 2.72 9.60
C VAL A 42 7.86 3.71 10.15
N ILE A 43 7.34 3.43 11.34
CA ILE A 43 6.31 4.23 12.00
C ILE A 43 6.77 4.56 13.42
N ASP A 44 6.93 5.85 13.69
CA ASP A 44 7.01 6.41 15.04
C ASP A 44 5.58 6.63 15.56
N VAL A 45 5.04 5.66 16.29
CA VAL A 45 3.64 5.67 16.73
C VAL A 45 3.39 6.82 17.72
N ASP A 46 4.36 7.13 18.56
CA ASP A 46 4.32 8.30 19.45
C ASP A 46 4.25 9.60 18.62
N GLY A 47 5.06 9.72 17.57
CA GLY A 47 5.03 10.83 16.63
C GLY A 47 3.67 10.94 15.92
N VAL A 48 3.07 9.82 15.52
CA VAL A 48 1.72 9.80 14.93
C VAL A 48 0.70 10.33 15.93
N PHE A 49 0.61 9.77 17.14
CA PHE A 49 -0.43 10.13 18.10
C PHE A 49 -0.24 11.51 18.76
N SER A 50 0.98 12.04 18.76
CA SER A 50 1.27 13.40 19.24
C SER A 50 1.13 14.49 18.16
N SER A 51 0.85 14.10 16.91
CA SER A 51 0.68 15.05 15.81
C SER A 51 -0.56 15.96 15.95
N PRO A 52 -0.54 17.19 15.42
CA PRO A 52 -1.68 18.11 15.50
C PRO A 52 -2.99 17.51 14.98
N ILE A 53 -2.98 16.88 13.80
CA ILE A 53 -4.19 16.22 13.26
C ILE A 53 -4.67 15.07 14.13
N ALA A 54 -3.76 14.24 14.67
CA ALA A 54 -4.15 13.12 15.53
C ALA A 54 -4.80 13.59 16.84
N VAL A 55 -4.28 14.67 17.43
CA VAL A 55 -4.86 15.27 18.64
C VAL A 55 -6.22 15.91 18.33
N HIS A 56 -6.31 16.68 17.25
CA HIS A 56 -7.55 17.33 16.83
C HIS A 56 -8.66 16.30 16.51
N GLU A 57 -8.30 15.15 15.94
CA GLU A 57 -9.24 14.11 15.54
C GLU A 57 -9.39 12.96 16.55
N GLY A 58 -8.75 13.03 17.72
CA GLY A 58 -8.90 12.02 18.77
C GLY A 58 -8.33 10.63 18.38
N TRP A 59 -7.27 10.56 17.58
CA TRP A 59 -6.73 9.26 17.11
C TRP A 59 -6.13 8.40 18.21
N LYS A 60 -5.91 8.92 19.43
CA LYS A 60 -5.46 8.11 20.57
C LYS A 60 -6.62 7.41 21.30
N ASP A 61 -7.86 7.85 21.07
CA ASP A 61 -9.02 7.35 21.80
C ASP A 61 -9.34 5.91 21.39
N GLN A 62 -9.42 5.00 22.35
CA GLN A 62 -9.60 3.56 22.09
C GLN A 62 -11.03 3.15 21.66
N HIS A 63 -11.93 4.11 21.43
CA HIS A 63 -13.30 3.79 21.00
C HIS A 63 -13.30 3.22 19.58
N GLU A 64 -13.90 2.03 19.39
CA GLU A 64 -14.00 1.33 18.11
C GLU A 64 -14.55 2.20 16.96
N ALA A 65 -15.48 3.11 17.27
CA ALA A 65 -16.04 4.05 16.29
C ALA A 65 -15.00 5.06 15.73
N GLU A 66 -13.93 5.35 16.48
CA GLU A 66 -12.86 6.27 16.05
C GLU A 66 -11.74 5.54 15.28
N PHE A 67 -11.64 4.21 15.39
CA PHE A 67 -10.73 3.41 14.56
C PHE A 67 -11.06 3.50 13.07
N VAL A 68 -12.35 3.63 12.74
CA VAL A 68 -12.88 3.82 11.38
C VAL A 68 -12.26 5.03 10.66
N LYS A 69 -11.98 6.11 11.41
CA LYS A 69 -11.57 7.39 10.84
C LYS A 69 -10.07 7.46 10.56
N ARG A 70 -9.29 6.52 11.09
CA ARG A 70 -7.83 6.51 10.99
C ARG A 70 -7.39 6.02 9.62
N PRO A 71 -6.39 6.66 9.01
CA PRO A 71 -5.81 6.16 7.77
C PRO A 71 -4.96 4.89 7.95
N LEU A 72 -4.52 4.63 9.18
CA LEU A 72 -3.68 3.49 9.54
C LEU A 72 -4.12 2.96 10.91
N MET A 73 -4.39 1.66 10.98
CA MET A 73 -4.67 0.98 12.25
C MET A 73 -3.34 0.74 12.96
N LEU A 74 -3.14 1.39 14.10
CA LEU A 74 -1.93 1.24 14.92
C LEU A 74 -2.32 0.68 16.29
N PRO A 75 -1.65 -0.38 16.80
CA PRO A 75 -1.81 -0.83 18.17
C PRO A 75 -1.47 0.31 19.15
N PRO A 76 -2.39 0.75 20.02
CA PRO A 76 -2.13 1.81 20.99
C PRO A 76 -1.00 1.49 21.98
N GLU A 77 -0.66 0.22 22.16
CA GLU A 77 0.42 -0.21 23.04
C GLU A 77 1.79 -0.21 22.37
N ALA A 78 1.87 0.00 21.05
CA ALA A 78 3.14 0.13 20.35
C ALA A 78 3.63 1.58 20.37
N ASP A 79 4.93 1.80 20.58
CA ASP A 79 5.56 3.13 20.41
C ASP A 79 6.30 3.25 19.06
N ARG A 80 6.74 2.12 18.50
CA ARG A 80 7.49 2.01 17.25
C ARG A 80 7.13 0.75 16.52
N ILE A 81 6.98 0.86 15.20
CA ILE A 81 6.64 -0.26 14.33
C ILE A 81 7.52 -0.20 13.08
N VAL A 82 8.03 -1.36 12.71
CA VAL A 82 8.63 -1.61 11.39
C VAL A 82 7.81 -2.66 10.69
N VAL A 83 7.23 -2.32 9.54
CA VAL A 83 6.59 -3.25 8.62
C VAL A 83 7.54 -3.51 7.45
N ALA A 84 7.71 -4.77 7.07
CA ALA A 84 8.56 -5.15 5.96
C ALA A 84 7.87 -6.20 5.09
N SER A 85 8.22 -6.23 3.82
CA SER A 85 7.68 -7.21 2.88
C SER A 85 8.70 -7.57 1.81
N GLN A 86 8.60 -8.81 1.33
CA GLN A 86 9.12 -9.18 0.02
C GLN A 86 8.00 -9.01 -1.01
N MET A 87 8.01 -7.86 -1.65
CA MET A 87 7.00 -7.38 -2.59
C MET A 87 7.47 -7.54 -4.03
N LYS A 88 6.54 -7.80 -4.96
CA LYS A 88 6.79 -7.90 -6.40
C LYS A 88 6.04 -6.79 -7.14
N PRO A 89 6.62 -5.58 -7.29
CA PRO A 89 5.93 -4.48 -7.98
C PRO A 89 5.56 -4.82 -9.43
N HIS A 90 6.36 -5.66 -10.10
CA HIS A 90 6.11 -6.14 -11.46
C HIS A 90 5.00 -7.22 -11.56
N ARG A 91 4.44 -7.68 -10.43
CA ARG A 91 3.31 -8.61 -10.35
C ARG A 91 2.23 -8.04 -9.44
N ASP A 92 1.74 -6.85 -9.77
CA ASP A 92 0.64 -6.19 -9.04
C ASP A 92 0.88 -6.09 -7.52
N PHE A 93 2.14 -5.87 -7.13
CA PHE A 93 2.55 -5.74 -5.73
C PHE A 93 2.25 -7.00 -4.90
N GLU A 94 2.16 -8.19 -5.52
CA GLU A 94 2.08 -9.47 -4.81
C GLU A 94 3.19 -9.56 -3.75
N GLN A 95 2.84 -10.04 -2.56
CA GLN A 95 3.78 -10.20 -1.46
C GLN A 95 4.00 -11.69 -1.22
N ASN A 96 5.26 -12.13 -1.16
CA ASN A 96 5.58 -13.48 -0.72
C ASN A 96 5.35 -13.64 0.78
N TRP A 97 5.67 -12.60 1.53
CA TRP A 97 5.43 -12.46 2.96
C TRP A 97 5.35 -10.98 3.32
N GLU A 98 4.66 -10.70 4.42
CA GLU A 98 4.56 -9.41 5.10
C GLU A 98 4.82 -9.67 6.58
N LEU A 99 5.62 -8.83 7.22
CA LEU A 99 5.87 -8.94 8.65
C LEU A 99 5.86 -7.56 9.30
N ALA A 100 5.56 -7.55 10.58
CA ALA A 100 5.72 -6.40 11.45
C ALA A 100 6.59 -6.78 12.64
N VAL A 101 7.50 -5.88 13.02
CA VAL A 101 8.24 -5.92 14.28
C VAL A 101 7.87 -4.66 15.04
N MET A 102 7.35 -4.82 16.24
CA MET A 102 6.85 -3.71 17.05
C MET A 102 7.49 -3.72 18.43
N HIS A 103 7.88 -2.54 18.89
CA HIS A 103 8.21 -2.33 20.29
C HIS A 103 6.93 -1.93 21.03
N LEU A 104 6.67 -2.62 22.13
CA LEU A 104 5.48 -2.44 22.96
C LEU A 104 5.86 -1.75 24.27
N THR A 105 5.02 -0.82 24.69
CA THR A 105 5.16 -0.11 25.98
C THR A 105 4.99 -1.06 27.17
N GLU A 106 4.25 -2.16 26.98
CA GLU A 106 4.08 -3.22 27.96
C GLU A 106 4.13 -4.61 27.30
N PRO A 107 4.68 -5.63 27.97
CA PRO A 107 4.73 -6.98 27.44
C PRO A 107 3.34 -7.62 27.37
N PHE A 108 3.10 -8.43 26.33
CA PHE A 108 1.89 -9.22 26.17
C PHE A 108 2.20 -10.71 26.15
N SER A 109 1.37 -11.51 26.82
CA SER A 109 1.46 -12.96 26.70
C SER A 109 0.89 -13.43 25.36
N MET A 110 1.54 -14.41 24.72
CA MET A 110 1.02 -15.04 23.50
C MET A 110 -0.32 -15.76 23.74
N ARG A 111 -0.61 -16.15 24.99
CA ARG A 111 -1.93 -16.67 25.37
C ARG A 111 -3.01 -15.60 25.23
N SER A 112 -2.72 -14.36 25.63
CA SER A 112 -3.64 -13.23 25.47
C SER A 112 -3.87 -12.95 23.99
N VAL A 113 -2.81 -12.93 23.17
CA VAL A 113 -2.90 -12.76 21.71
C VAL A 113 -3.72 -13.87 21.06
N ALA A 114 -3.43 -15.14 21.37
CA ALA A 114 -4.19 -16.28 20.84
C ALA A 114 -5.68 -16.20 21.20
N ARG A 115 -6.00 -15.89 22.46
CA ARG A 115 -7.40 -15.71 22.90
C ARG A 115 -8.08 -14.57 22.15
N ALA A 116 -7.36 -13.45 22.00
CA ALA A 116 -7.84 -12.26 21.36
C ALA A 116 -8.13 -12.51 19.87
N GLU A 117 -7.21 -13.15 19.17
CA GLU A 117 -7.30 -13.39 17.74
C GLU A 117 -8.14 -14.64 17.39
N GLY A 118 -8.62 -15.41 18.38
CA GLY A 118 -9.34 -16.66 18.17
C GLY A 118 -8.45 -17.82 17.70
N GLY A 119 -7.17 -17.75 18.03
CA GLY A 119 -6.14 -18.71 17.67
C GLY A 119 -5.70 -19.63 18.82
N TYR A 120 -4.49 -20.18 18.70
CA TYR A 120 -3.89 -21.04 19.72
C TYR A 120 -2.41 -20.69 19.96
N THR A 121 -1.90 -21.05 21.13
CA THR A 121 -0.49 -20.85 21.48
C THR A 121 0.40 -21.94 20.90
N ASP A 122 1.58 -21.56 20.40
CA ASP A 122 2.62 -22.44 19.85
C ASP A 122 3.98 -22.04 20.46
N GLU A 123 5.02 -22.82 20.16
CA GLU A 123 6.40 -22.50 20.45
C GLU A 123 7.25 -22.71 19.18
N ILE A 124 7.95 -21.67 18.75
CA ILE A 124 8.77 -21.69 17.52
C ILE A 124 10.19 -21.26 17.88
N ASN A 125 11.16 -22.16 17.68
CA ASN A 125 12.57 -21.94 18.03
C ASN A 125 12.78 -21.43 19.47
N GLY A 126 12.05 -22.03 20.42
CA GLY A 126 12.13 -21.66 21.84
C GLY A 126 11.48 -20.32 22.18
N GLN A 127 10.79 -19.68 21.24
CA GLN A 127 10.02 -18.46 21.49
C GLN A 127 8.54 -18.77 21.58
N ALA A 128 7.87 -18.16 22.56
CA ALA A 128 6.42 -18.21 22.65
C ALA A 128 5.82 -17.59 21.38
N ALA A 129 4.83 -18.30 20.81
CA ALA A 129 4.13 -17.86 19.61
C ALA A 129 2.62 -18.04 19.74
N ALA A 130 1.86 -17.39 18.88
CA ALA A 130 0.44 -17.61 18.70
C ALA A 130 0.13 -17.68 17.20
N TRP A 131 -0.51 -18.77 16.78
CA TRP A 131 -1.12 -18.85 15.45
C TRP A 131 -2.49 -18.18 15.50
N THR A 132 -2.89 -17.50 14.43
CA THR A 132 -4.22 -16.87 14.33
C THR A 132 -4.97 -17.28 13.07
N PRO A 133 -6.32 -17.33 13.10
CA PRO A 133 -7.15 -17.59 11.93
C PRO A 133 -7.01 -16.57 10.79
N SER A 134 -6.40 -15.41 11.05
CA SER A 134 -6.03 -14.42 10.03
C SER A 134 -4.80 -14.81 9.20
N ASP A 135 -4.41 -16.09 9.22
CA ASP A 135 -3.23 -16.63 8.55
C ASP A 135 -1.95 -15.88 8.96
N ALA A 136 -1.82 -15.59 10.26
CA ALA A 136 -0.62 -14.97 10.80
C ALA A 136 -0.05 -15.75 11.99
N TYR A 137 1.25 -15.61 12.21
CA TYR A 137 1.93 -16.01 13.44
C TYR A 137 2.43 -14.78 14.18
N PHE A 138 2.09 -14.68 15.45
CA PHE A 138 2.68 -13.76 16.41
C PHE A 138 3.79 -14.47 17.16
N VAL A 139 4.89 -13.78 17.43
CA VAL A 139 6.04 -14.32 18.17
C VAL A 139 6.57 -13.29 19.15
N SER A 140 6.87 -13.70 20.38
CA SER A 140 7.65 -12.90 21.32
C SER A 140 9.12 -12.94 20.89
N LEU A 141 9.65 -11.83 20.36
CA LEU A 141 11.05 -11.77 19.89
C LEU A 141 12.00 -11.26 20.99
N ASP A 142 11.45 -10.51 21.94
CA ASP A 142 12.07 -10.07 23.19
C ASP A 142 10.97 -9.81 24.23
N SER A 143 11.32 -9.36 25.42
CA SER A 143 10.40 -8.94 26.49
C SER A 143 9.34 -7.94 26.04
N SER A 144 9.75 -6.88 25.33
CA SER A 144 8.87 -5.82 24.81
C SER A 144 8.87 -5.73 23.28
N VAL A 145 9.36 -6.77 22.59
CA VAL A 145 9.37 -6.81 21.12
C VAL A 145 8.51 -7.96 20.63
N MET A 146 7.46 -7.62 19.91
CA MET A 146 6.56 -8.57 19.28
C MET A 146 6.79 -8.57 17.77
N GLY A 147 6.81 -9.76 17.20
CA GLY A 147 6.83 -9.98 15.77
C GLY A 147 5.50 -10.55 15.29
N VAL A 148 5.08 -10.17 14.10
CA VAL A 148 3.94 -10.77 13.39
C VAL A 148 4.36 -11.07 11.96
N MET A 149 4.05 -12.24 11.43
CA MET A 149 4.33 -12.61 10.03
C MET A 149 3.10 -13.23 9.37
N TYR A 150 2.86 -12.84 8.12
CA TYR A 150 1.85 -13.37 7.20
C TYR A 150 2.53 -13.80 5.90
N PRO A 151 2.15 -14.93 5.28
CA PRO A 151 1.18 -15.92 5.76
C PRO A 151 1.73 -16.72 6.96
N ALA A 152 0.89 -17.53 7.61
CA ALA A 152 1.25 -18.35 8.76
C ALA A 152 2.03 -19.62 8.37
N ASP A 153 3.05 -19.47 7.53
CA ASP A 153 3.99 -20.54 7.23
C ASP A 153 4.93 -20.73 8.42
N ARG A 154 4.64 -21.74 9.25
CA ARG A 154 5.42 -22.06 10.45
C ARG A 154 6.91 -22.27 10.17
N GLN A 155 7.31 -22.79 8.99
CA GLN A 155 8.71 -22.98 8.64
C GLN A 155 9.38 -21.65 8.29
N ALA A 156 8.71 -20.79 7.51
CA ALA A 156 9.20 -19.44 7.22
C ALA A 156 9.36 -18.62 8.50
N VAL A 157 8.36 -18.69 9.40
CA VAL A 157 8.39 -18.05 10.72
C VAL A 157 9.55 -18.58 11.55
N SER A 158 9.76 -19.89 11.63
CA SER A 158 10.92 -20.49 12.32
C SER A 158 12.24 -19.93 11.78
N ARG A 159 12.45 -19.88 10.46
CA ARG A 159 13.67 -19.30 9.87
C ARG A 159 13.86 -17.83 10.27
N TRP A 160 12.79 -17.04 10.21
CA TRP A 160 12.81 -15.64 10.59
C TRP A 160 13.12 -15.46 12.08
N VAL A 161 12.49 -16.23 12.98
CA VAL A 161 12.77 -16.18 14.42
C VAL A 161 14.25 -16.48 14.69
N GLY A 162 14.84 -17.46 13.99
CA GLY A 162 16.27 -17.75 14.09
C GLY A 162 17.16 -16.56 13.71
N ILE A 163 16.82 -15.82 12.65
CA ILE A 163 17.52 -14.58 12.25
C ILE A 163 17.34 -13.50 13.32
N SER A 164 16.12 -13.31 13.82
CA SER A 164 15.78 -12.25 14.77
C SER A 164 16.52 -12.35 16.10
N GLN A 165 16.98 -13.56 16.48
CA GLN A 165 17.78 -13.82 17.68
C GLN A 165 19.26 -13.48 17.50
N MET A 166 19.75 -13.34 16.26
CA MET A 166 21.13 -12.98 16.00
C MET A 166 21.35 -11.50 16.35
N LYS A 167 22.36 -11.21 17.18
CA LYS A 167 22.75 -9.83 17.54
C LYS A 167 23.59 -9.20 16.43
N GLN A 168 23.05 -9.14 15.21
CA GLN A 168 23.69 -8.53 14.05
C GLN A 168 23.13 -7.14 13.77
N THR A 169 23.83 -6.36 12.95
CA THR A 169 23.29 -5.14 12.35
C THR A 169 22.19 -5.47 11.34
N SER A 170 21.40 -4.47 10.96
CA SER A 170 20.42 -4.59 9.86
C SER A 170 21.07 -5.22 8.63
N ASN A 171 20.40 -6.24 8.08
CA ASN A 171 20.79 -6.91 6.83
C ASN A 171 19.96 -6.40 5.63
N LEU A 172 19.30 -5.26 5.77
CA LEU A 172 18.59 -4.59 4.69
C LEU A 172 19.55 -4.01 3.64
N SER A 173 19.03 -3.70 2.45
CA SER A 173 19.81 -2.98 1.45
C SER A 173 20.21 -1.59 1.96
N ALA A 174 21.28 -1.03 1.37
CA ALA A 174 21.74 0.31 1.70
C ALA A 174 20.62 1.35 1.52
N TYR A 175 19.83 1.20 0.45
CA TYR A 175 18.71 2.08 0.14
C TYR A 175 17.63 2.09 1.24
N LEU A 176 17.19 0.91 1.70
CA LEU A 176 16.19 0.83 2.76
C LEU A 176 16.71 1.32 4.12
N ASN A 177 17.99 1.06 4.43
CA ASN A 177 18.62 1.58 5.64
C ASN A 177 18.69 3.11 5.63
N GLU A 178 19.08 3.72 4.51
CA GLU A 178 19.12 5.18 4.35
C GLU A 178 17.72 5.79 4.48
N ALA A 179 16.72 5.21 3.80
CA ALA A 179 15.34 5.68 3.89
C ALA A 179 14.82 5.63 5.33
N SER A 180 15.09 4.54 6.06
CA SER A 180 14.64 4.38 7.45
C SER A 180 15.18 5.45 8.40
N ALA A 181 16.35 6.03 8.11
CA ALA A 181 16.95 7.09 8.93
C ALA A 181 16.21 8.43 8.82
N SER A 182 15.31 8.59 7.85
CA SER A 182 14.46 9.77 7.69
C SER A 182 13.26 9.80 8.66
N ALA A 183 12.97 8.66 9.32
CA ALA A 183 11.89 8.59 10.30
C ALA A 183 12.24 9.38 11.56
N THR A 184 11.38 10.32 11.91
CA THR A 184 11.52 11.19 13.08
C THR A 184 10.14 11.49 13.66
N LYS A 185 10.05 12.18 14.80
CA LYS A 185 8.75 12.62 15.32
C LYS A 185 8.01 13.58 14.39
N GLN A 186 8.73 14.36 13.58
CA GLN A 186 8.14 15.28 12.60
C GLN A 186 7.71 14.57 11.31
N THR A 187 8.43 13.50 10.95
CA THR A 187 8.13 12.62 9.82
C THR A 187 7.85 11.22 10.35
N PRO A 188 6.70 11.02 11.04
CA PRO A 188 6.46 9.82 11.82
C PRO A 188 6.19 8.57 10.97
N ILE A 189 5.95 8.71 9.67
CA ILE A 189 5.75 7.57 8.77
C ILE A 189 6.67 7.72 7.56
N VAL A 190 7.53 6.73 7.35
CA VAL A 190 8.40 6.61 6.17
C VAL A 190 8.17 5.27 5.51
N MET A 191 7.82 5.28 4.23
CA MET A 191 7.68 4.07 3.41
C MET A 191 8.74 4.09 2.31
N ALA A 192 9.40 2.97 2.08
CA ALA A 192 10.44 2.82 1.08
C ALA A 192 10.31 1.50 0.33
N LEU A 193 10.68 1.53 -0.94
CA LEU A 193 10.73 0.36 -1.81
C LEU A 193 12.04 0.41 -2.60
N ASP A 194 12.87 -0.61 -2.40
CA ASP A 194 14.06 -0.87 -3.19
C ASP A 194 13.63 -1.44 -4.54
N LEU A 195 14.00 -0.71 -5.60
CA LEU A 195 13.68 -1.02 -6.99
C LEU A 195 14.95 -1.28 -7.81
N GLY A 196 16.09 -1.49 -7.15
CA GLY A 196 17.32 -1.88 -7.81
C GLY A 196 17.09 -3.08 -8.73
N ASP A 197 17.57 -2.97 -9.96
CA ASP A 197 17.48 -4.01 -11.00
C ASP A 197 16.04 -4.45 -11.39
N ILE A 198 14.99 -3.71 -10.99
CA ILE A 198 13.61 -4.09 -11.34
C ILE A 198 13.30 -3.92 -12.84
N VAL A 199 14.02 -3.02 -13.50
CA VAL A 199 13.73 -2.62 -14.88
C VAL A 199 14.34 -3.62 -15.87
N VAL A 200 13.49 -4.30 -16.64
CA VAL A 200 13.93 -5.22 -17.69
C VAL A 200 14.29 -4.42 -18.96
N PRO A 201 15.56 -4.41 -19.43
CA PRO A 201 16.00 -3.53 -20.51
C PRO A 201 15.22 -3.72 -21.82
N HIS A 202 14.88 -4.96 -22.17
CA HIS A 202 14.12 -5.24 -23.39
C HIS A 202 12.69 -4.69 -23.35
N VAL A 203 12.02 -4.78 -22.19
CA VAL A 203 10.67 -4.24 -21.99
C VAL A 203 10.72 -2.71 -22.03
N LEU A 204 11.75 -2.11 -21.42
CA LEU A 204 11.98 -0.67 -21.47
C LEU A 204 12.19 -0.18 -22.91
N ASP A 205 13.00 -0.88 -23.71
CA ASP A 205 13.22 -0.52 -25.12
C ASP A 205 11.94 -0.50 -25.94
N GLN A 206 11.04 -1.47 -25.72
CA GLN A 206 9.72 -1.47 -26.34
C GLN A 206 8.87 -0.30 -25.85
N GLY A 207 8.84 -0.06 -24.53
CA GLY A 207 8.09 1.02 -23.92
C GLY A 207 8.51 2.41 -24.42
N LEU A 208 9.82 2.67 -24.54
CA LEU A 208 10.35 3.96 -25.00
C LEU A 208 10.09 4.25 -26.48
N ARG A 209 9.93 3.21 -27.32
CA ARG A 209 9.55 3.40 -28.74
C ARG A 209 8.10 3.86 -28.87
N ASP A 210 7.24 3.37 -27.98
CA ASP A 210 5.81 3.66 -28.00
C ASP A 210 5.42 4.87 -27.14
N ALA A 211 6.31 5.30 -26.24
CA ALA A 211 6.07 6.41 -25.32
C ALA A 211 6.01 7.75 -26.07
N ARG A 212 4.96 8.53 -25.78
CA ARG A 212 4.76 9.87 -26.37
C ARG A 212 5.95 10.80 -26.14
N LEU A 213 6.58 10.65 -24.97
CA LEU A 213 7.68 11.48 -24.49
C LEU A 213 8.95 11.39 -25.34
N THR A 214 9.19 10.22 -25.94
CA THR A 214 10.43 9.85 -26.62
C THR A 214 10.18 9.41 -28.06
N LYS A 215 8.94 9.50 -28.53
CA LYS A 215 8.55 9.13 -29.88
C LYS A 215 9.29 10.02 -30.88
N ASP A 216 9.88 9.39 -31.89
CA ASP A 216 10.62 10.04 -32.98
C ASP A 216 11.91 10.80 -32.54
N ASP A 217 12.39 10.61 -31.30
CA ASP A 217 13.65 11.17 -30.78
C ASP A 217 14.60 10.06 -30.25
N PRO A 218 15.48 9.50 -31.10
CA PRO A 218 16.42 8.45 -30.69
C PRO A 218 17.46 8.91 -29.65
N ALA A 219 17.77 10.21 -29.58
CA ALA A 219 18.70 10.72 -28.58
C ALA A 219 18.03 10.76 -27.19
N LYS A 220 16.82 11.31 -27.10
CA LYS A 220 16.03 11.32 -25.86
C LYS A 220 15.67 9.90 -25.42
N GLN A 221 15.41 8.96 -26.34
CA GLN A 221 15.25 7.53 -26.01
C GLN A 221 16.46 6.95 -25.31
N ARG A 222 17.68 7.14 -25.86
CA ARG A 222 18.91 6.62 -25.25
C ARG A 222 19.19 7.24 -23.88
N ALA A 223 19.01 8.55 -23.75
CA ALA A 223 19.23 9.24 -22.48
C ALA A 223 18.18 8.83 -21.43
N SER A 224 16.89 8.76 -21.79
CA SER A 224 15.82 8.27 -20.92
C SER A 224 16.06 6.84 -20.47
N LYS A 225 16.54 5.98 -21.38
CA LYS A 225 16.89 4.59 -21.06
C LYS A 225 17.96 4.51 -19.98
N ALA A 226 19.04 5.30 -20.13
CA ALA A 226 20.14 5.30 -19.18
C ALA A 226 19.67 5.69 -17.77
N VAL A 227 18.85 6.74 -17.67
CA VAL A 227 18.28 7.17 -16.38
C VAL A 227 17.33 6.13 -15.80
N ILE A 228 16.38 5.58 -16.58
CA ILE A 228 15.40 4.61 -16.04
C ILE A 228 16.08 3.32 -15.60
N LEU A 229 17.12 2.86 -16.30
CA LEU A 229 17.93 1.71 -15.87
C LEU A 229 18.76 1.99 -14.61
N SER A 230 18.93 3.26 -14.25
CA SER A 230 19.69 3.70 -13.08
C SER A 230 18.82 3.82 -11.82
N LEU A 231 17.53 3.45 -11.90
CA LEU A 231 16.57 3.50 -10.80
C LEU A 231 17.07 2.71 -9.58
N GLN A 232 17.02 3.35 -8.41
CA GLN A 232 17.39 2.75 -7.13
C GLN A 232 16.15 2.36 -6.33
N GLY A 233 15.15 3.24 -6.25
CA GLY A 233 14.00 3.02 -5.39
C GLY A 233 13.09 4.21 -5.30
N VAL A 234 12.11 4.09 -4.41
CA VAL A 234 11.22 5.20 -4.04
C VAL A 234 11.10 5.31 -2.52
N VAL A 235 10.92 6.54 -2.03
CA VAL A 235 10.62 6.85 -0.63
C VAL A 235 9.42 7.78 -0.55
N LEU A 236 8.48 7.48 0.34
CA LEU A 236 7.41 8.36 0.76
C LEU A 236 7.64 8.75 2.22
N ASN A 237 7.88 10.04 2.46
CA ASN A 237 7.91 10.64 3.78
C ASN A 237 6.54 11.29 4.05
N VAL A 238 5.93 10.99 5.19
CA VAL A 238 4.65 11.58 5.60
C VAL A 238 4.83 12.40 6.87
N GLU A 239 4.51 13.68 6.76
CA GLU A 239 4.47 14.64 7.86
C GLU A 239 3.01 14.83 8.28
N LEU A 240 2.74 14.72 9.58
CA LEU A 240 1.41 14.87 10.14
C LEU A 240 1.33 16.23 10.86
N GLY A 241 1.08 17.31 10.11
CA GLY A 241 0.76 18.62 10.67
C GLY A 241 -0.75 18.78 10.91
N ASP A 242 -1.28 20.00 10.80
CA ASP A 242 -2.74 20.24 10.75
C ASP A 242 -3.38 19.56 9.53
N LYS A 243 -2.61 19.51 8.44
CA LYS A 243 -2.92 18.80 7.20
C LYS A 243 -1.76 17.85 6.89
N PRO A 244 -2.04 16.56 6.61
CA PRO A 244 -1.00 15.61 6.24
C PRO A 244 -0.31 16.03 4.94
N GLN A 245 1.01 16.00 4.93
CA GLN A 245 1.83 16.30 3.75
C GLN A 245 2.66 15.08 3.39
N GLY A 246 2.75 14.77 2.10
CA GLY A 246 3.59 13.72 1.56
C GLY A 246 4.73 14.30 0.74
N THR A 247 5.92 13.72 0.89
CA THR A 247 7.05 13.89 -0.03
C THR A 247 7.38 12.53 -0.64
N PHE A 248 7.08 12.36 -1.93
CA PHE A 248 7.38 11.18 -2.71
C PHE A 248 8.62 11.42 -3.56
N GLN A 249 9.65 10.60 -3.37
CA GLN A 249 10.94 10.71 -4.02
C GLN A 249 11.22 9.45 -4.84
N VAL A 250 11.63 9.63 -6.09
CA VAL A 250 12.12 8.57 -6.98
C VAL A 250 13.60 8.79 -7.20
N ASP A 251 14.41 7.82 -6.81
CA ASP A 251 15.86 7.96 -6.79
C ASP A 251 16.53 7.18 -7.91
N PHE A 252 17.56 7.80 -8.48
CA PHE A 252 18.36 7.26 -9.56
C PHE A 252 19.84 7.33 -9.19
N THR A 253 20.68 6.53 -9.83
CA THR A 253 22.14 6.73 -9.77
C THR A 253 22.62 7.74 -10.82
N GLN A 254 21.78 8.06 -11.82
CA GLN A 254 22.04 9.09 -12.83
C GLN A 254 20.99 10.21 -12.77
N SER A 255 21.40 11.43 -13.11
CA SER A 255 20.50 12.60 -13.05
C SER A 255 19.29 12.46 -13.99
N PRO A 256 18.05 12.66 -13.50
CA PRO A 256 16.83 12.62 -14.31
C PRO A 256 16.52 13.93 -15.04
N GLU A 257 17.48 14.86 -15.15
CA GLU A 257 17.32 16.15 -15.83
C GLU A 257 16.83 16.04 -17.27
N VAL A 258 17.11 14.93 -17.97
CA VAL A 258 16.62 14.66 -19.33
C VAL A 258 15.08 14.73 -19.44
N PHE A 259 14.38 14.49 -18.34
CA PHE A 259 12.92 14.57 -18.32
C PHE A 259 12.41 16.00 -18.17
N GLY A 260 13.19 16.93 -17.59
CA GLY A 260 12.79 18.33 -17.40
C GLY A 260 11.34 18.47 -16.90
N ASN A 261 10.52 19.19 -17.65
CA ASN A 261 9.09 19.41 -17.33
C ASN A 261 8.24 18.13 -17.41
N ASP A 262 8.72 17.09 -18.10
CA ASP A 262 8.00 15.82 -18.27
C ASP A 262 8.19 14.86 -17.07
N ALA A 263 9.08 15.17 -16.11
CA ALA A 263 9.40 14.31 -14.97
C ALA A 263 8.17 13.90 -14.16
N LYS A 264 7.25 14.84 -13.89
CA LYS A 264 5.98 14.55 -13.21
C LYS A 264 5.11 13.59 -14.00
N GLY A 265 4.97 13.83 -15.30
CA GLY A 265 4.17 12.98 -16.19
C GLY A 265 4.68 11.54 -16.21
N LEU A 266 6.00 11.35 -16.18
CA LEU A 266 6.63 10.03 -16.10
C LEU A 266 6.25 9.29 -14.81
N VAL A 267 6.35 9.95 -13.65
CA VAL A 267 5.99 9.34 -12.36
C VAL A 267 4.50 8.99 -12.30
N LEU A 268 3.63 9.89 -12.77
CA LEU A 268 2.18 9.65 -12.83
C LEU A 268 1.84 8.49 -13.77
N GLU A 269 2.49 8.41 -14.94
CA GLU A 269 2.30 7.30 -15.87
C GLU A 269 2.78 5.98 -15.27
N ALA A 270 3.92 5.97 -14.58
CA ALA A 270 4.42 4.80 -13.88
C ALA A 270 3.44 4.34 -12.79
N ALA A 271 3.00 5.24 -11.91
CA ALA A 271 2.04 4.92 -10.84
C ALA A 271 0.71 4.37 -11.41
N SER A 272 0.21 4.95 -12.52
CA SER A 272 -0.97 4.46 -13.23
C SER A 272 -0.77 3.07 -13.81
N ARG A 273 0.38 2.80 -14.44
CA ARG A 273 0.74 1.47 -14.99
C ARG A 273 0.88 0.41 -13.91
N PHE A 274 1.43 0.77 -12.76
CA PHE A 274 1.58 -0.10 -11.60
C PHE A 274 0.27 -0.25 -10.79
N GLY A 275 -0.76 0.52 -11.10
CA GLY A 275 -2.04 0.46 -10.39
C GLY A 275 -1.95 0.98 -8.95
N VAL A 276 -1.04 1.91 -8.67
CA VAL A 276 -0.80 2.49 -7.33
C VAL A 276 -0.94 4.01 -7.30
N GLY A 277 -1.62 4.58 -8.31
CA GLY A 277 -1.96 6.00 -8.31
C GLY A 277 -2.96 6.35 -7.20
N ILE A 278 -2.79 7.52 -6.59
CA ILE A 278 -3.71 8.07 -5.59
C ILE A 278 -4.43 9.31 -6.13
N GLU A 279 -5.49 9.72 -5.43
CA GLU A 279 -6.24 10.94 -5.77
C GLU A 279 -5.36 12.19 -5.65
N ASN A 280 -5.56 13.12 -6.59
CA ASN A 280 -4.91 14.44 -6.64
C ASN A 280 -3.37 14.39 -6.68
N LEU A 281 -2.76 13.26 -7.04
CA LEU A 281 -1.31 13.18 -7.25
C LEU A 281 -0.84 14.10 -8.39
N ASP A 282 -1.74 14.40 -9.33
CA ASP A 282 -1.56 15.38 -10.39
C ASP A 282 -1.58 16.83 -9.92
N ASP A 283 -1.97 17.12 -8.68
CA ASP A 283 -1.86 18.45 -8.07
C ASP A 283 -0.50 18.67 -7.37
N TRP A 284 0.25 17.59 -7.13
CA TRP A 284 1.51 17.67 -6.38
C TRP A 284 2.59 18.46 -7.14
N GLN A 285 3.36 19.27 -6.43
CA GLN A 285 4.48 19.98 -6.99
C GLN A 285 5.64 19.01 -7.25
N ALA A 286 6.13 18.95 -8.48
CA ALA A 286 7.28 18.12 -8.84
C ALA A 286 8.52 18.97 -9.10
N THR A 287 9.67 18.49 -8.62
CA THR A 287 10.98 19.09 -8.86
C THR A 287 11.99 18.00 -9.15
N VAL A 288 12.95 18.29 -10.04
CA VAL A 288 14.14 17.46 -10.22
C VAL A 288 15.23 18.05 -9.34
N GLN A 289 15.81 17.21 -8.47
CA GLN A 289 16.86 17.62 -7.53
C GLN A 289 17.96 16.56 -7.54
N SER A 290 19.18 16.95 -7.94
CA SER A 290 20.32 16.04 -8.04
C SER A 290 20.00 14.80 -8.89
N ASN A 291 19.90 13.62 -8.27
CA ASN A 291 19.57 12.36 -8.93
C ASN A 291 18.15 11.87 -8.60
N SER A 292 17.24 12.77 -8.25
CA SER A 292 15.91 12.42 -7.77
C SER A 292 14.82 13.25 -8.44
N ILE A 293 13.66 12.62 -8.63
CA ILE A 293 12.40 13.32 -8.90
C ILE A 293 11.64 13.38 -7.58
N VAL A 294 11.38 14.58 -7.08
CA VAL A 294 10.70 14.81 -5.80
C VAL A 294 9.34 15.44 -6.07
N MET A 295 8.28 14.78 -5.60
CA MET A 295 6.90 15.27 -5.64
C MET A 295 6.42 15.56 -4.22
N LYS A 296 5.80 16.73 -4.01
CA LYS A 296 5.24 17.14 -2.71
C LYS A 296 3.80 17.58 -2.83
N GLY A 297 2.97 17.21 -1.85
CA GLY A 297 1.58 17.67 -1.80
C GLY A 297 0.81 17.18 -0.57
N GLU A 298 -0.40 17.70 -0.43
CA GLU A 298 -1.31 17.32 0.65
C GLU A 298 -1.82 15.89 0.43
N LEU A 299 -1.85 15.12 1.52
CA LEU A 299 -2.38 13.76 1.55
C LEU A 299 -3.77 13.77 2.18
N SER A 300 -4.76 13.33 1.42
CA SER A 300 -6.09 13.07 1.97
C SER A 300 -6.09 11.78 2.80
N LYS A 301 -7.13 11.58 3.61
CA LYS A 301 -7.33 10.32 4.34
C LYS A 301 -7.46 9.11 3.42
N THR A 302 -8.17 9.26 2.30
CA THR A 302 -8.32 8.23 1.26
C THR A 302 -6.95 7.87 0.66
N ALA A 303 -6.14 8.87 0.31
CA ALA A 303 -4.82 8.66 -0.26
C ALA A 303 -3.89 7.96 0.74
N MET A 304 -3.91 8.37 2.01
CA MET A 304 -3.16 7.70 3.08
C MET A 304 -3.59 6.24 3.26
N ARG A 305 -4.90 5.94 3.36
CA ARG A 305 -5.38 4.54 3.45
C ARG A 305 -4.89 3.69 2.28
N LYS A 306 -4.99 4.21 1.06
CA LYS A 306 -4.49 3.51 -0.14
C LYS A 306 -2.99 3.25 -0.06
N LEU A 307 -2.18 4.28 0.23
CA LEU A 307 -0.72 4.13 0.32
C LEU A 307 -0.33 3.12 1.39
N PHE A 308 -0.90 3.25 2.60
CA PHE A 308 -0.57 2.37 3.71
C PHE A 308 -1.13 0.96 3.51
N SER A 309 -2.17 0.77 2.70
CA SER A 309 -2.66 -0.56 2.33
C SER A 309 -1.65 -1.40 1.52
N LEU A 310 -0.59 -0.77 0.96
CA LEU A 310 0.48 -1.49 0.27
C LEU A 310 1.42 -2.23 1.25
N MET A 311 1.48 -1.78 2.50
CA MET A 311 2.33 -2.30 3.57
C MET A 311 1.51 -2.27 4.86
N GLU A 312 0.75 -3.32 5.11
CA GLU A 312 -0.18 -3.33 6.25
C GLU A 312 0.42 -4.05 7.45
N LEU A 313 -0.16 -3.80 8.63
CA LEU A 313 0.07 -4.69 9.78
C LEU A 313 -0.68 -6.01 9.52
N PRO A 314 0.00 -7.17 9.61
CA PRO A 314 -0.63 -8.47 9.35
C PRO A 314 -1.93 -8.74 10.13
N SER A 315 -1.97 -8.32 11.39
CA SER A 315 -3.18 -8.18 12.20
C SER A 315 -2.93 -7.14 13.30
N ALA A 316 -3.99 -6.44 13.71
CA ALA A 316 -4.00 -5.54 14.86
C ALA A 316 -5.17 -5.85 15.84
N LYS A 317 -5.87 -6.98 15.64
CA LYS A 317 -7.08 -7.32 16.42
C LYS A 317 -6.75 -7.53 17.91
N PHE A 318 -5.52 -7.96 18.23
CA PHE A 318 -5.04 -8.16 19.60
C PHE A 318 -5.06 -6.88 20.47
N SER A 319 -5.02 -5.69 19.86
CA SER A 319 -4.89 -4.42 20.56
C SER A 319 -6.20 -3.89 21.16
N THR A 320 -7.36 -4.33 20.65
CA THR A 320 -8.67 -3.99 21.23
C THR A 320 -9.06 -4.91 22.38
N LEU A 321 -8.30 -5.98 22.62
CA LEU A 321 -8.72 -7.14 23.43
C LEU A 321 -8.03 -7.24 24.80
N LYS A 322 -7.08 -6.35 25.10
CA LYS A 322 -6.35 -6.36 26.39
C LYS A 322 -7.25 -6.10 27.60
N ASN A 323 -8.24 -5.21 27.42
CA ASN A 323 -9.12 -4.74 28.49
C ASN A 323 -10.57 -5.21 28.32
N GLU A 324 -10.91 -5.85 27.21
CA GLU A 324 -12.24 -6.41 27.00
C GLU A 324 -12.38 -7.73 27.75
N LYS A 325 -13.07 -7.67 28.89
CA LYS A 325 -13.73 -8.86 29.42
C LYS A 325 -14.77 -9.28 28.36
N PRO A 326 -15.02 -10.59 28.15
CA PRO A 326 -16.24 -11.00 27.45
C PRO A 326 -17.38 -10.26 28.14
N ALA A 327 -17.96 -9.28 27.44
CA ALA A 327 -19.10 -8.57 27.97
C ALA A 327 -20.22 -9.61 28.14
N PRO A 328 -21.19 -9.37 29.04
CA PRO A 328 -22.45 -10.07 28.94
C PRO A 328 -22.93 -10.00 27.49
N ASP A 329 -23.69 -11.00 27.05
CA ASP A 329 -24.36 -11.08 25.75
C ASP A 329 -25.49 -10.01 25.66
N ASP A 330 -25.16 -8.77 26.02
CA ASP A 330 -26.09 -7.65 26.05
C ASP A 330 -26.13 -6.96 24.69
N GLN A 331 -27.36 -6.63 24.30
CA GLN A 331 -27.67 -6.14 22.98
C GLN A 331 -27.05 -4.76 22.70
N GLU A 332 -26.66 -4.01 23.73
CA GLU A 332 -26.05 -2.69 23.60
C GLU A 332 -24.58 -2.80 23.18
N THR A 333 -23.81 -3.68 23.82
CA THR A 333 -22.39 -3.90 23.47
C THR A 333 -22.27 -4.43 22.06
N ILE A 334 -23.09 -5.43 21.71
CA ILE A 334 -23.13 -5.99 20.35
C ILE A 334 -23.54 -4.90 19.35
N GLY A 335 -24.56 -4.09 19.68
CA GLY A 335 -25.01 -3.01 18.81
C GLY A 335 -23.92 -1.98 18.50
N LYS A 336 -23.10 -1.59 19.49
CA LYS A 336 -21.99 -0.64 19.31
C LYS A 336 -20.87 -1.21 18.44
N ALA A 337 -20.40 -2.43 18.73
CA ALA A 337 -19.36 -3.09 17.95
C ALA A 337 -19.83 -3.33 16.49
N THR A 338 -21.08 -3.75 16.32
CA THR A 338 -21.72 -3.90 15.01
C THR A 338 -21.75 -2.57 14.24
N GLN A 339 -22.07 -1.46 14.92
CA GLN A 339 -22.09 -0.13 14.31
C GLN A 339 -20.68 0.31 13.86
N ALA A 340 -19.67 0.10 14.70
CA ALA A 340 -18.28 0.40 14.36
C ALA A 340 -17.77 -0.43 13.17
N TYR A 341 -18.12 -1.72 13.12
CA TYR A 341 -17.81 -2.58 11.97
C TYR A 341 -18.46 -2.07 10.69
N TYR A 342 -19.76 -1.75 10.73
CA TYR A 342 -20.49 -1.24 9.57
C TYR A 342 -19.89 0.08 9.04
N GLN A 343 -19.52 0.99 9.95
CA GLN A 343 -18.89 2.26 9.58
C GLN A 343 -17.49 2.05 8.98
N SER A 344 -16.70 1.12 9.51
CA SER A 344 -15.41 0.70 8.93
C SER A 344 -15.59 0.22 7.50
N LEU A 345 -16.50 -0.75 7.31
CA LEU A 345 -16.80 -1.33 6.01
C LEU A 345 -17.27 -0.28 5.01
N SER A 346 -18.19 0.59 5.42
CA SER A 346 -18.72 1.68 4.60
C SER A 346 -17.62 2.66 4.19
N THR A 347 -16.72 3.02 5.10
CA THR A 347 -15.60 3.93 4.81
C THR A 347 -14.64 3.32 3.79
N LEU A 348 -14.30 2.04 3.94
CA LEU A 348 -13.44 1.33 2.98
C LEU A 348 -14.09 1.24 1.60
N LEU A 349 -15.40 0.99 1.53
CA LEU A 349 -16.15 0.97 0.27
C LEU A 349 -16.26 2.35 -0.37
N ASP A 350 -16.48 3.40 0.43
CA ASP A 350 -16.58 4.77 -0.07
C ASP A 350 -15.27 5.29 -0.66
N ASP A 351 -14.12 4.88 -0.12
CA ASP A 351 -12.81 5.19 -0.71
C ASP A 351 -12.64 4.63 -2.13
N ILE A 352 -13.06 3.38 -2.33
CA ILE A 352 -13.05 2.72 -3.64
C ILE A 352 -14.08 3.40 -4.56
N ARG A 353 -15.26 3.74 -4.04
CA ARG A 353 -16.30 4.44 -4.79
C ARG A 353 -15.83 5.81 -5.28
N LYS A 354 -15.23 6.61 -4.39
CA LYS A 354 -14.65 7.92 -4.72
C LYS A 354 -13.62 7.79 -5.83
N GLU A 355 -12.81 6.74 -5.80
CA GLU A 355 -11.84 6.48 -6.86
C GLU A 355 -12.50 6.34 -8.24
N PHE A 356 -13.67 5.70 -8.32
CA PHE A 356 -14.44 5.65 -9.57
C PHE A 356 -15.00 7.00 -9.97
N THR A 357 -15.26 7.89 -9.03
CA THR A 357 -15.86 9.20 -9.35
C THR A 357 -14.84 10.30 -9.54
N THR A 358 -13.60 10.17 -9.06
CA THR A 358 -12.56 11.22 -9.12
C THR A 358 -11.41 10.84 -10.04
N ASN A 359 -10.96 9.58 -10.05
CA ASN A 359 -9.80 9.16 -10.84
C ASN A 359 -10.17 8.62 -12.22
N ARG A 360 -9.74 9.32 -13.27
CA ARG A 360 -10.00 8.93 -14.68
C ARG A 360 -9.43 7.56 -15.04
N ASP A 361 -8.26 7.22 -14.52
CA ASP A 361 -7.60 5.96 -14.84
C ASP A 361 -8.27 4.82 -14.07
N ALA A 362 -8.65 5.04 -12.80
CA ALA A 362 -9.43 4.07 -12.06
C ALA A 362 -10.84 3.84 -12.63
N ARG A 363 -11.49 4.87 -13.20
CA ARG A 363 -12.73 4.68 -13.99
C ARG A 363 -12.55 3.66 -15.12
N ARG A 364 -11.38 3.68 -15.75
CA ARG A 364 -11.06 2.89 -16.94
C ARG A 364 -10.54 1.49 -16.62
N THR A 365 -9.67 1.33 -15.64
CA THR A 365 -9.01 0.04 -15.42
C THR A 365 -9.16 -0.43 -13.98
N MET A 366 -9.33 0.50 -13.02
CA MET A 366 -9.42 0.26 -11.58
C MET A 366 -8.25 -0.55 -11.05
N ALA A 367 -7.48 0.01 -10.11
CA ALA A 367 -6.32 -0.66 -9.56
C ALA A 367 -6.66 -2.05 -8.97
N PRO A 368 -6.24 -3.16 -9.60
CA PRO A 368 -6.45 -4.50 -9.05
C PRO A 368 -5.74 -4.68 -7.71
N VAL A 369 -4.66 -3.92 -7.51
CA VAL A 369 -3.91 -3.80 -6.26
C VAL A 369 -4.83 -3.36 -5.13
N TYR A 370 -5.48 -2.19 -5.22
CA TYR A 370 -6.31 -1.67 -4.14
C TYR A 370 -7.57 -2.50 -3.88
N LEU A 371 -8.15 -3.13 -4.90
CA LEU A 371 -9.22 -4.11 -4.69
C LEU A 371 -8.80 -5.25 -3.76
N GLU A 372 -7.62 -5.81 -4.03
CA GLU A 372 -7.07 -6.90 -3.23
C GLU A 372 -6.72 -6.41 -1.82
N ARG A 373 -6.11 -5.22 -1.70
CA ARG A 373 -5.75 -4.62 -0.40
C ARG A 373 -6.96 -4.32 0.47
N TYR A 374 -7.97 -3.64 -0.08
CA TYR A 374 -9.18 -3.33 0.68
C TYR A 374 -9.97 -4.58 1.08
N GLY A 375 -9.96 -5.64 0.25
CA GLY A 375 -10.49 -6.94 0.66
C GLY A 375 -9.77 -7.51 1.89
N ARG A 376 -8.43 -7.41 1.94
CA ARG A 376 -7.65 -7.82 3.13
C ARG A 376 -7.93 -6.93 4.34
N MET A 377 -8.04 -5.61 4.17
CA MET A 377 -8.39 -4.70 5.26
C MET A 377 -9.74 -5.06 5.89
N ILE A 378 -10.74 -5.43 5.08
CA ILE A 378 -12.07 -5.88 5.56
C ILE A 378 -11.95 -7.15 6.42
N ASP A 379 -11.19 -8.15 5.97
CA ASP A 379 -10.97 -9.39 6.73
C ASP A 379 -10.22 -9.15 8.06
N ARG A 380 -9.44 -8.07 8.11
CA ARG A 380 -8.67 -7.65 9.29
C ARG A 380 -9.46 -6.78 10.27
N LEU A 381 -10.70 -6.38 9.96
CA LEU A 381 -11.53 -5.64 10.89
C LEU A 381 -11.79 -6.44 12.18
N PRO A 382 -11.94 -5.76 13.34
CA PRO A 382 -12.36 -6.41 14.59
C PRO A 382 -13.71 -7.12 14.40
N ILE A 383 -13.84 -8.35 14.90
CA ILE A 383 -15.05 -9.17 14.72
C ILE A 383 -15.76 -9.51 16.04
N LEU A 384 -15.15 -9.14 17.18
CA LEU A 384 -15.71 -9.47 18.49
C LEU A 384 -17.00 -8.68 18.72
N ASN A 385 -18.03 -9.36 19.24
CA ASN A 385 -19.36 -8.78 19.50
C ASN A 385 -20.03 -8.13 18.27
N VAL A 386 -19.62 -8.50 17.05
CA VAL A 386 -20.27 -8.03 15.81
C VAL A 386 -21.38 -8.99 15.40
N ASP A 387 -22.51 -8.44 14.95
CA ASP A 387 -23.62 -9.22 14.42
C ASP A 387 -23.18 -10.18 13.30
N GLU A 388 -23.52 -11.46 13.43
CA GLU A 388 -23.16 -12.51 12.47
C GLU A 388 -23.62 -12.21 11.05
N GLU A 389 -24.78 -11.57 10.86
CA GLU A 389 -25.27 -11.22 9.52
C GLU A 389 -24.40 -10.15 8.87
N LEU A 390 -23.93 -9.17 9.65
CA LEU A 390 -23.00 -8.15 9.16
C LEU A 390 -21.61 -8.73 8.90
N LEU A 391 -21.14 -9.67 9.72
CA LEU A 391 -19.89 -10.39 9.49
C LEU A 391 -19.93 -11.21 8.19
N ALA A 392 -21.03 -11.95 7.95
CA ALA A 392 -21.24 -12.70 6.73
C ALA A 392 -21.26 -11.78 5.49
N PHE A 393 -21.91 -10.61 5.62
CA PHE A 393 -21.89 -9.61 4.56
C PHE A 393 -20.47 -9.07 4.32
N GLY A 394 -19.73 -8.70 5.36
CA GLY A 394 -18.34 -8.23 5.26
C GLY A 394 -17.43 -9.24 4.53
N ALA A 395 -17.54 -10.53 4.86
CA ALA A 395 -16.83 -11.61 4.18
C ALA A 395 -17.21 -11.71 2.69
N SER A 396 -18.50 -11.57 2.37
CA SER A 396 -18.95 -11.57 0.96
C SER A 396 -18.40 -10.37 0.17
N VAL A 397 -18.25 -9.21 0.82
CA VAL A 397 -17.66 -8.01 0.22
C VAL A 397 -16.18 -8.25 -0.08
N SER A 398 -15.40 -8.77 0.89
CA SER A 398 -13.97 -9.01 0.69
C SER A 398 -13.71 -10.03 -0.43
N GLU A 399 -14.50 -11.11 -0.50
CA GLU A 399 -14.47 -12.09 -1.60
C GLU A 399 -14.82 -11.44 -2.96
N THR A 400 -15.84 -10.58 -2.98
CA THR A 400 -16.26 -9.88 -4.20
C THR A 400 -15.16 -8.94 -4.70
N LEU A 401 -14.50 -8.18 -3.82
CA LEU A 401 -13.38 -7.30 -4.19
C LEU A 401 -12.20 -8.09 -4.77
N ARG A 402 -11.85 -9.24 -4.18
CA ARG A 402 -10.82 -10.15 -4.72
C ARG A 402 -11.21 -10.69 -6.09
N SER A 403 -12.45 -11.11 -6.25
CA SER A 403 -12.98 -11.61 -7.53
C SER A 403 -12.89 -10.53 -8.62
N MET A 404 -13.20 -9.28 -8.29
CA MET A 404 -13.02 -8.14 -9.19
C MET A 404 -11.54 -7.91 -9.54
N SER A 405 -10.62 -8.04 -8.57
CA SER A 405 -9.17 -7.93 -8.82
C SER A 405 -8.71 -8.99 -9.81
N VAL A 406 -9.07 -10.25 -9.58
CA VAL A 406 -8.75 -11.37 -10.48
C VAL A 406 -9.35 -11.16 -11.87
N ALA A 407 -10.59 -10.67 -11.97
CA ALA A 407 -11.22 -10.38 -13.24
C ALA A 407 -10.43 -9.34 -14.05
N GLN A 408 -9.98 -8.25 -13.43
CA GLN A 408 -9.16 -7.23 -14.06
C GLN A 408 -7.80 -7.78 -14.51
N LYS A 409 -7.10 -8.50 -13.63
CA LYS A 409 -5.81 -9.16 -13.94
C LYS A 409 -5.95 -10.12 -15.12
N SER A 410 -7.00 -10.95 -15.12
CA SER A 410 -7.29 -11.91 -16.19
C SER A 410 -7.60 -11.23 -17.54
N GLY A 411 -8.19 -10.03 -17.53
CA GLY A 411 -8.41 -9.22 -18.73
C GLY A 411 -7.10 -8.84 -19.41
N GLY A 412 -6.09 -8.46 -18.64
CA GLY A 412 -4.73 -8.20 -19.14
C GLY A 412 -4.07 -9.44 -19.76
N VAL A 413 -4.17 -10.59 -19.08
CA VAL A 413 -3.64 -11.87 -19.58
C VAL A 413 -4.32 -12.28 -20.90
N LYS A 414 -5.66 -12.24 -20.94
CA LYS A 414 -6.45 -12.55 -22.15
C LYS A 414 -6.11 -11.60 -23.30
N ALA A 415 -5.95 -10.31 -23.01
CA ALA A 415 -5.52 -9.33 -24.01
C ALA A 415 -4.12 -9.67 -24.54
N GLY A 416 -3.18 -10.03 -23.66
CA GLY A 416 -1.83 -10.47 -24.04
C GLY A 416 -1.84 -11.69 -24.97
N VAL A 417 -2.61 -12.73 -24.63
CA VAL A 417 -2.75 -13.95 -25.45
C VAL A 417 -3.37 -13.62 -26.81
N ARG A 418 -4.43 -12.81 -26.86
CA ARG A 418 -5.05 -12.39 -28.13
C ARG A 418 -4.12 -11.51 -28.98
N LYS A 419 -3.31 -10.66 -28.33
CA LYS A 419 -2.30 -9.83 -29.01
C LYS A 419 -1.15 -10.66 -29.58
N SER A 420 -0.71 -11.71 -28.89
CA SER A 420 0.35 -12.60 -29.40
C SER A 420 -0.11 -13.40 -30.62
N GLN A 421 -1.40 -13.72 -30.68
CA GLN A 421 -2.04 -14.29 -31.87
C GLN A 421 -2.22 -13.28 -33.01
N THR A 422 -2.02 -11.98 -32.73
CA THR A 422 -2.05 -10.93 -33.75
C THR A 422 -0.69 -10.88 -34.45
N TYR A 423 -0.44 -11.85 -35.33
CA TYR A 423 0.70 -11.91 -36.24
C TYR A 423 0.34 -11.31 -37.59
N GLY A 424 0.99 -10.22 -38.02
CA GLY A 424 1.04 -9.79 -39.43
C GLY A 424 -0.28 -9.76 -40.22
N ALA A 425 -1.42 -9.75 -39.54
CA ALA A 425 -2.68 -10.16 -40.15
C ALA A 425 -3.37 -8.94 -40.75
N TYR A 426 -3.26 -8.87 -42.07
CA TYR A 426 -4.28 -8.38 -42.96
C TYR A 426 -5.68 -8.75 -42.44
N SER A 427 -6.30 -7.85 -41.68
CA SER A 427 -7.71 -7.96 -41.32
C SER A 427 -8.52 -7.54 -42.53
N TYR A 428 -8.90 -8.51 -43.35
CA TYR A 428 -9.86 -8.35 -44.42
C TYR A 428 -11.26 -8.26 -43.80
N ASN A 429 -11.77 -7.04 -43.63
CA ASN A 429 -13.15 -6.81 -43.24
C ASN A 429 -13.98 -6.63 -44.53
N TYR A 430 -15.01 -7.45 -44.72
CA TYR A 430 -15.86 -7.42 -45.91
C TYR A 430 -16.94 -6.37 -45.68
N ASP A 431 -16.76 -5.18 -46.23
CA ASP A 431 -17.84 -4.19 -46.30
C ASP A 431 -18.65 -4.42 -47.58
N ASN A 432 -19.95 -4.13 -47.56
CA ASN A 432 -20.94 -4.47 -48.59
C ASN A 432 -20.73 -3.75 -49.95
N ASN A 433 -19.54 -3.18 -50.17
CA ASN A 433 -19.15 -2.36 -51.31
C ASN A 433 -17.75 -2.70 -51.87
N GLY A 434 -17.13 -3.83 -51.47
CA GLY A 434 -15.95 -4.39 -52.16
C GLY A 434 -14.59 -3.69 -51.94
N TYR A 435 -14.49 -2.75 -51.00
CA TYR A 435 -13.22 -2.06 -50.69
C TYR A 435 -12.48 -2.69 -49.50
N TYR A 436 -11.24 -3.10 -49.74
CA TYR A 436 -10.34 -3.60 -48.69
C TYR A 436 -9.65 -2.42 -47.98
N TYR A 437 -9.92 -2.20 -46.68
CA TYR A 437 -9.22 -1.19 -45.90
C TYR A 437 -8.22 -1.81 -44.92
N ARG A 438 -6.98 -1.31 -44.94
CA ARG A 438 -5.87 -1.79 -44.11
C ARG A 438 -5.98 -1.23 -42.70
N ARG A 439 -6.20 -2.10 -41.71
CA ARG A 439 -6.05 -1.72 -40.29
C ARG A 439 -4.61 -1.94 -39.83
N PRO A 440 -3.92 -0.93 -39.28
CA PRO A 440 -2.62 -1.13 -38.66
C PRO A 440 -2.70 -2.14 -37.52
N THR A 441 -1.73 -3.05 -37.41
CA THR A 441 -1.65 -4.07 -36.34
C THR A 441 -1.79 -3.45 -34.94
N GLN A 442 -1.29 -2.23 -34.76
CA GLN A 442 -1.42 -1.48 -33.51
C GLN A 442 -2.89 -1.16 -33.17
N SER A 443 -3.72 -0.84 -34.17
CA SER A 443 -5.14 -0.56 -33.94
C SER A 443 -5.89 -1.81 -33.48
N VAL A 444 -5.53 -2.99 -34.02
CA VAL A 444 -6.10 -4.28 -33.62
C VAL A 444 -5.70 -4.62 -32.19
N ARG A 445 -4.42 -4.44 -31.83
CA ARG A 445 -3.93 -4.65 -30.45
C ARG A 445 -4.62 -3.73 -29.44
N THR A 446 -4.82 -2.46 -29.79
CA THR A 446 -5.58 -1.51 -28.95
C THR A 446 -7.07 -1.89 -28.85
N GLN A 447 -7.67 -2.42 -29.92
CA GLN A 447 -9.05 -2.91 -29.87
C GLN A 447 -9.18 -4.11 -28.93
N ILE A 448 -8.27 -5.09 -29.03
CA ILE A 448 -8.22 -6.26 -28.14
C ILE A 448 -8.14 -5.82 -26.67
N ASP A 449 -7.27 -4.86 -26.34
CA ASP A 449 -7.20 -4.29 -24.99
C ASP A 449 -8.56 -3.74 -24.54
N ARG A 450 -9.19 -2.92 -25.39
CA ARG A 450 -10.48 -2.29 -25.04
C ARG A 450 -11.58 -3.32 -24.85
N GLU A 451 -11.60 -4.39 -25.63
CA GLU A 451 -12.60 -5.47 -25.52
C GLU A 451 -12.44 -6.27 -24.23
N GLU A 452 -11.23 -6.75 -23.94
CA GLU A 452 -10.99 -7.55 -22.73
C GLU A 452 -11.14 -6.71 -21.45
N GLN A 453 -10.67 -5.46 -21.47
CA GLN A 453 -10.91 -4.50 -20.39
C GLN A 453 -12.41 -4.17 -20.25
N GLY A 454 -13.14 -4.09 -21.37
CA GLY A 454 -14.60 -3.91 -21.38
C GLY A 454 -15.33 -5.03 -20.63
N LYS A 455 -14.94 -6.29 -20.87
CA LYS A 455 -15.51 -7.44 -20.15
C LYS A 455 -15.23 -7.38 -18.64
N ALA A 456 -13.99 -7.07 -18.26
CA ALA A 456 -13.63 -6.93 -16.85
C ALA A 456 -14.41 -5.79 -16.16
N ARG A 457 -14.68 -4.69 -16.87
CA ARG A 457 -15.53 -3.60 -16.38
C ARG A 457 -16.97 -4.02 -16.13
N VAL A 458 -17.57 -4.88 -16.96
CA VAL A 458 -18.94 -5.37 -16.75
C VAL A 458 -19.04 -6.13 -15.42
N ILE A 459 -18.10 -7.05 -15.17
CA ILE A 459 -18.01 -7.78 -13.90
C ILE A 459 -17.91 -6.79 -12.74
N ARG A 460 -17.00 -5.80 -12.85
CA ARG A 460 -16.87 -4.75 -11.84
C ARG A 460 -18.19 -4.04 -11.54
N PHE A 461 -18.91 -3.57 -12.56
CA PHE A 461 -20.16 -2.83 -12.35
C PHE A 461 -21.25 -3.70 -11.71
N GLN A 462 -21.36 -4.97 -12.12
CA GLN A 462 -22.31 -5.91 -11.55
C GLN A 462 -21.97 -6.23 -10.08
N SER A 463 -20.71 -6.56 -9.80
CA SER A 463 -20.23 -6.84 -8.45
C SER A 463 -20.36 -5.63 -7.53
N TRP A 464 -20.04 -4.42 -8.01
CA TRP A 464 -20.17 -3.21 -7.21
C TRP A 464 -21.63 -2.90 -6.87
N LYS A 465 -22.54 -3.08 -7.84
CA LYS A 465 -23.98 -2.93 -7.59
C LYS A 465 -24.47 -3.90 -6.51
N GLN A 466 -24.02 -5.16 -6.55
CA GLN A 466 -24.35 -6.15 -5.51
C GLN A 466 -23.87 -5.72 -4.12
N ILE A 467 -22.67 -5.14 -4.03
CA ILE A 467 -22.15 -4.57 -2.77
C ILE A 467 -23.04 -3.41 -2.30
N GLU A 468 -23.42 -2.47 -3.19
CA GLU A 468 -24.26 -1.32 -2.82
C GLU A 468 -25.67 -1.73 -2.36
N ASP A 469 -26.30 -2.66 -3.08
CA ASP A 469 -27.62 -3.20 -2.73
C ASP A 469 -27.55 -3.94 -1.38
N GLY A 470 -26.53 -4.80 -1.19
CA GLY A 470 -26.32 -5.54 0.06
C GLY A 470 -26.01 -4.64 1.26
N LEU A 471 -25.20 -3.59 1.06
CA LEU A 471 -24.89 -2.62 2.12
C LEU A 471 -26.15 -1.89 2.58
N SER A 472 -27.01 -1.48 1.64
CA SER A 472 -28.31 -0.86 1.94
C SER A 472 -29.22 -1.79 2.74
N ASP A 473 -29.26 -3.07 2.38
CA ASP A 473 -30.14 -4.04 3.03
C ASP A 473 -29.66 -4.42 4.43
N VAL A 474 -28.36 -4.66 4.61
CA VAL A 474 -27.79 -4.93 5.94
C VAL A 474 -27.96 -3.71 6.85
N ARG A 475 -27.75 -2.50 6.34
CA ARG A 475 -28.02 -1.27 7.11
C ARG A 475 -29.45 -1.22 7.67
N LYS A 476 -30.46 -1.49 6.83
CA LYS A 476 -31.87 -1.52 7.27
C LYS A 476 -32.10 -2.56 8.36
N LYS A 477 -31.55 -3.77 8.18
CA LYS A 477 -31.68 -4.88 9.14
C LYS A 477 -31.03 -4.56 10.47
N MET A 478 -29.80 -4.02 10.46
CA MET A 478 -29.07 -3.64 11.67
C MET A 478 -29.77 -2.50 12.41
N THR A 479 -30.24 -1.46 11.70
CA THR A 479 -31.04 -0.38 12.31
C THR A 479 -32.34 -0.90 12.94
N ALA A 480 -33.04 -1.83 12.28
CA ALA A 480 -34.24 -2.45 12.85
C ALA A 480 -33.93 -3.30 14.10
N LYS A 481 -32.82 -4.06 14.08
CA LYS A 481 -32.43 -4.98 15.16
C LYS A 481 -31.92 -4.25 16.41
N TYR A 482 -31.08 -3.23 16.24
CA TYR A 482 -30.42 -2.53 17.36
C TYR A 482 -31.06 -1.18 17.70
N ARG A 483 -32.02 -0.70 16.90
CA ARG A 483 -32.73 0.58 17.11
C ARG A 483 -31.82 1.80 17.18
N VAL A 484 -30.66 1.73 16.51
CA VAL A 484 -29.73 2.85 16.31
C VAL A 484 -29.48 3.05 14.82
N ALA A 485 -29.07 4.24 14.42
CA ALA A 485 -28.78 4.55 13.03
C ALA A 485 -27.43 3.93 12.63
N PHE A 486 -27.44 3.12 11.58
CA PHE A 486 -26.25 2.59 10.94
C PHE A 486 -25.86 3.46 9.75
#